data_AF-A0A6N8GCQ0-F1
#
_entry.id   AF-A0A6N8GCQ0-F1
#
_cell.length_a   1.000
_cell.length_b   1.000
_cell.length_c   1.000
_cell.angle_alpha   90.00
_cell.angle_beta   90.00
_cell.angle_gamma   90.00
#
_symmetry.space_group_name_H-M   'P 1'
#
loop_
_entity.id
_entity.type
_entity.pdbx_description
1 polymer ?
#
loop_
_entity_poly.entity_id
_entity_poly.type
_entity_poly.pdbx_seq_one_letter_code
_entity_poly.pdbx_strand_id
1 'polypeptide(L)'
;MSNPQDPGGPPPSGPQGPWQQPPGPGGPQYPGRQPSGDPGSGYGTPPGPPPGGYPGTPGSPYPPPPGGRPPGGGGNAGLVLVIASVCVAVLVIVGGVAFVVLSSPGSSSGADGQSAGGQGSGEEGQDPSGGLQAVYEGTWDGTLDQYDSAGNTVGTWSLTVEIAGDTISAEEYGLGDTEDGRCTWEIADAQATESSFTFSYTVADDPDCVDNGQVVMEPAGDDSLDVTVTSVFSDGTQSESTGTLHRQ
;
A
#
# COMPACT_ATOMS: atom_id res chain seq x y z
N MET A 1 35.03 22.45 -39.66
CA MET A 1 36.39 21.92 -39.48
C MET A 1 36.88 22.36 -38.11
N SER A 2 37.60 21.47 -37.41
CA SER A 2 38.17 21.59 -36.07
C SER A 2 37.34 20.98 -34.92
N ASN A 3 37.47 19.64 -34.79
CA ASN A 3 37.37 18.91 -33.54
C ASN A 3 38.54 19.31 -32.61
N PRO A 4 38.30 19.46 -31.30
CA PRO A 4 39.30 19.18 -30.28
C PRO A 4 39.09 17.78 -29.68
N GLN A 5 40.20 17.05 -29.60
CA GLN A 5 40.30 15.68 -29.12
C GLN A 5 40.25 15.61 -27.58
N ASP A 6 39.58 14.56 -27.12
CA ASP A 6 39.66 13.95 -25.79
C ASP A 6 41.03 13.28 -25.57
N PRO A 7 41.62 13.41 -24.36
CA PRO A 7 42.45 12.34 -23.84
C PRO A 7 42.10 12.00 -22.37
N GLY A 8 41.30 10.96 -22.19
CA GLY A 8 41.64 9.78 -21.38
C GLY A 8 42.02 10.05 -19.92
N GLY A 9 41.03 9.98 -19.03
CA GLY A 9 41.26 9.76 -17.59
C GLY A 9 41.41 8.25 -17.28
N PRO A 10 42.42 7.84 -16.50
CA PRO A 10 42.55 6.45 -16.05
C PRO A 10 41.49 6.10 -14.99
N PRO A 11 41.04 4.83 -14.90
CA PRO A 11 40.06 4.40 -13.92
C PRO A 11 40.66 4.37 -12.50
N PRO A 12 39.98 4.89 -11.47
CA PRO A 12 40.38 4.66 -10.09
C PRO A 12 40.00 3.23 -9.67
N SER A 13 40.98 2.33 -9.74
CA SER A 13 40.93 1.03 -9.07
C SER A 13 41.18 1.21 -7.57
N GLY A 14 40.11 1.12 -6.77
CA GLY A 14 40.15 1.09 -5.31
C GLY A 14 40.07 -0.33 -4.72
N PRO A 15 40.50 -0.55 -3.47
CA PRO A 15 40.87 -1.87 -2.95
C PRO A 15 39.66 -2.76 -2.63
N GLN A 16 39.66 -3.99 -3.17
CA GLN A 16 38.82 -5.08 -2.69
C GLN A 16 39.34 -5.54 -1.32
N GLY A 17 38.74 -5.02 -0.25
CA GLY A 17 38.95 -5.55 1.09
C GLY A 17 38.29 -6.93 1.26
N PRO A 18 38.86 -7.84 2.05
CA PRO A 18 38.17 -9.05 2.45
C PRO A 18 37.06 -8.66 3.42
N TRP A 19 35.81 -8.73 2.96
CA TRP A 19 34.66 -8.71 3.85
C TRP A 19 34.74 -9.94 4.75
N GLN A 20 35.25 -9.72 5.97
CA GLN A 20 35.06 -10.63 7.07
C GLN A 20 33.57 -10.62 7.40
N GLN A 21 32.92 -11.76 7.17
CA GLN A 21 31.57 -12.00 7.66
C GLN A 21 31.58 -11.88 9.20
N PRO A 22 30.68 -11.08 9.80
CA PRO A 22 30.42 -11.15 11.22
C PRO A 22 29.92 -12.57 11.59
N PRO A 23 30.36 -13.16 12.71
CA PRO A 23 29.73 -14.37 13.22
C PRO A 23 28.26 -14.07 13.52
N GLY A 24 27.37 -14.71 12.77
CA GLY A 24 25.93 -14.54 12.92
C GLY A 24 25.44 -14.93 14.32
N PRO A 25 24.32 -14.35 14.79
CA PRO A 25 23.68 -14.76 16.03
C PRO A 25 23.27 -16.23 15.93
N GLY A 26 23.66 -17.04 16.91
CA GLY A 26 23.29 -18.44 17.00
C GLY A 26 21.77 -18.60 16.96
N GLY A 27 21.28 -19.19 15.87
CA GLY A 27 19.90 -19.63 15.77
C GLY A 27 19.61 -20.76 16.77
N PRO A 28 18.37 -20.89 17.25
CA PRO A 28 17.97 -21.99 18.11
C PRO A 28 18.12 -23.32 17.37
N GLN A 29 18.82 -24.25 18.02
CA GLN A 29 18.91 -25.65 17.60
C GLN A 29 17.52 -26.28 17.64
N TYR A 30 16.90 -26.47 16.48
CA TYR A 30 15.71 -27.32 16.38
C TYR A 30 16.12 -28.78 16.60
N PRO A 31 15.45 -29.52 17.51
CA PRO A 31 15.67 -30.95 17.67
C PRO A 31 15.33 -31.67 16.37
N GLY A 32 16.29 -32.48 15.90
CA GLY A 32 16.20 -33.19 14.63
C GLY A 32 14.92 -34.03 14.51
N ARG A 33 14.20 -33.82 13.41
CA ARG A 33 13.26 -34.83 12.91
C ARG A 33 14.07 -35.96 12.29
N GLN A 34 13.92 -37.15 12.87
CA GLN A 34 14.42 -38.41 12.31
C GLN A 34 13.77 -38.68 10.95
N PRO A 35 14.55 -39.04 9.91
CA PRO A 35 13.98 -39.57 8.68
C PRO A 35 13.57 -41.03 8.91
N SER A 36 12.28 -41.28 8.98
CA SER A 36 11.71 -42.63 8.95
C SER A 36 11.31 -42.92 7.52
N GLY A 37 12.16 -43.64 6.80
CA GLY A 37 11.82 -44.17 5.49
C GLY A 37 10.77 -45.27 5.62
N ASP A 38 9.76 -45.24 4.75
CA ASP A 38 8.95 -46.42 4.44
C ASP A 38 8.47 -46.34 2.98
N PRO A 39 8.89 -47.25 2.09
CA PRO A 39 8.38 -47.35 0.73
C PRO A 39 7.18 -48.31 0.72
N GLY A 40 6.02 -47.82 1.16
CA GLY A 40 4.77 -48.57 1.21
C GLY A 40 3.86 -48.24 0.04
N SER A 41 3.87 -49.10 -0.97
CA SER A 41 2.93 -49.10 -2.10
C SER A 41 1.51 -49.40 -1.58
N GLY A 42 0.57 -48.48 -1.80
CA GLY A 42 -0.82 -48.72 -1.41
C GLY A 42 -1.77 -47.67 -1.95
N TYR A 43 -2.35 -47.94 -3.13
CA TYR A 43 -3.56 -47.26 -3.59
C TYR A 43 -4.72 -47.66 -2.68
N GLY A 44 -4.95 -46.87 -1.63
CA GLY A 44 -6.13 -46.94 -0.78
C GLY A 44 -7.13 -45.87 -1.19
N THR A 45 -8.34 -46.28 -1.58
CA THR A 45 -9.48 -45.39 -1.83
C THR A 45 -9.81 -44.53 -0.60
N PRO A 46 -10.23 -43.26 -0.76
CA PRO A 46 -10.57 -42.39 0.35
C PRO A 46 -11.70 -42.96 1.23
N PRO A 47 -11.64 -42.82 2.56
CA PRO A 47 -12.73 -43.19 3.45
C PRO A 47 -13.98 -42.40 3.12
N GLY A 48 -15.11 -43.09 2.92
CA GLY A 48 -16.41 -42.47 2.71
C GLY A 48 -16.88 -41.65 3.91
N PRO A 49 -17.81 -40.71 3.71
CA PRO A 49 -18.35 -39.87 4.78
C PRO A 49 -19.07 -40.73 5.83
N PRO A 50 -18.99 -40.37 7.13
CA PRO A 50 -19.67 -41.09 8.19
C PRO A 50 -21.20 -41.02 8.00
N PRO A 51 -21.92 -42.15 8.18
CA PRO A 51 -23.37 -42.20 8.16
C PRO A 51 -23.98 -41.36 9.29
N GLY A 52 -24.98 -40.57 8.94
CA GLY A 52 -25.71 -39.69 9.85
C GLY A 52 -26.37 -40.42 11.03
N GLY A 53 -26.53 -39.67 12.12
CA GLY A 53 -27.32 -40.07 13.27
C GLY A 53 -27.04 -39.16 14.46
N TYR A 54 -27.70 -38.01 14.52
CA TYR A 54 -27.90 -37.34 15.81
C TYR A 54 -29.21 -37.90 16.41
N PRO A 55 -29.13 -38.66 17.51
CA PRO A 55 -30.31 -39.09 18.26
C PRO A 55 -30.99 -37.87 18.85
N GLY A 56 -32.28 -37.72 18.61
CA GLY A 56 -33.11 -36.70 19.24
C GLY A 56 -33.04 -36.82 20.76
N THR A 57 -32.61 -35.75 21.40
CA THR A 57 -32.60 -35.62 22.86
C THR A 57 -34.05 -35.57 23.37
N PRO A 58 -34.47 -36.50 24.26
CA PRO A 58 -35.79 -36.45 24.90
C PRO A 58 -35.93 -35.24 25.82
N GLY A 59 -37.12 -34.66 25.83
CA GLY A 59 -37.43 -33.33 26.33
C GLY A 59 -37.02 -33.00 27.77
N SER A 60 -36.49 -31.78 27.92
CA SER A 60 -36.35 -31.10 29.20
C SER A 60 -37.68 -30.45 29.62
N PRO A 61 -38.24 -30.76 30.80
CA PRO A 61 -39.46 -30.15 31.34
C PRO A 61 -39.15 -28.85 32.10
N TYR A 62 -38.49 -27.89 31.45
CA TYR A 62 -38.31 -26.56 32.04
C TYR A 62 -39.47 -25.65 31.63
N PRO A 63 -40.15 -24.98 32.58
CA PRO A 63 -41.14 -23.96 32.26
C PRO A 63 -40.46 -22.80 31.51
N PRO A 64 -41.13 -22.20 30.51
CA PRO A 64 -40.57 -21.07 29.77
C PRO A 64 -40.30 -19.91 30.74
N PRO A 65 -39.16 -19.22 30.61
CA PRO A 65 -38.89 -18.04 31.40
C PRO A 65 -39.97 -16.97 31.16
N PRO A 66 -40.45 -16.27 32.20
CA PRO A 66 -41.44 -15.22 32.05
C PRO A 66 -40.95 -14.11 31.13
N GLY A 67 -41.70 -13.89 30.03
CA GLY A 67 -41.76 -12.67 29.24
C GLY A 67 -40.52 -11.78 29.23
N GLY A 68 -39.49 -12.19 28.48
CA GLY A 68 -38.41 -11.29 28.08
C GLY A 68 -38.98 -10.22 27.15
N ARG A 69 -38.74 -8.95 27.53
CA ARG A 69 -39.08 -7.75 26.74
C ARG A 69 -38.67 -7.90 25.27
N PRO A 70 -39.40 -7.29 24.32
CA PRO A 70 -38.93 -7.18 22.94
C PRO A 70 -37.51 -6.60 22.94
N PRO A 71 -36.61 -7.08 22.05
CA PRO A 71 -35.29 -6.49 21.89
C PRO A 71 -35.50 -5.01 21.61
N GLY A 72 -35.18 -4.16 22.58
CA GLY A 72 -35.10 -2.74 22.34
C GLY A 72 -34.10 -2.57 21.22
N GLY A 73 -34.57 -2.07 20.08
CA GLY A 73 -33.72 -1.59 19.00
C GLY A 73 -32.85 -0.48 19.59
N GLY A 74 -31.71 -0.88 20.16
CA GLY A 74 -30.63 0.00 20.52
C GLY A 74 -30.08 0.48 19.20
N GLY A 75 -30.63 1.60 18.72
CA GLY A 75 -30.12 2.27 17.54
C GLY A 75 -28.62 2.46 17.75
N ASN A 76 -27.85 2.14 16.71
CA ASN A 76 -26.41 2.29 16.63
C ASN A 76 -25.98 3.76 16.70
N ALA A 77 -26.69 4.63 17.43
CA ALA A 77 -26.41 6.05 17.57
C ALA A 77 -25.00 6.30 18.11
N GLY A 78 -24.49 5.41 18.98
CA GLY A 78 -23.11 5.45 19.44
C GLY A 78 -22.12 5.20 18.30
N LEU A 79 -22.34 4.16 17.50
CA LEU A 79 -21.49 3.81 16.36
C LEU A 79 -21.59 4.85 15.23
N VAL A 80 -22.78 5.39 14.97
CA VAL A 80 -23.00 6.48 14.00
C VAL A 80 -22.28 7.76 14.45
N LEU A 81 -22.26 8.08 15.75
CA LEU A 81 -21.49 9.22 16.26
C LEU A 81 -19.98 9.01 16.14
N VAL A 82 -19.48 7.79 16.36
CA VAL A 82 -18.07 7.45 16.17
C VAL A 82 -17.67 7.58 14.70
N ILE A 83 -18.45 6.99 13.78
CA ILE A 83 -18.19 7.10 12.33
C ILE A 83 -18.24 8.57 11.89
N ALA A 84 -19.26 9.33 12.30
CA ALA A 84 -19.35 10.74 11.95
C ALA A 84 -18.16 11.56 12.50
N SER A 85 -17.68 11.26 13.71
CA SER A 85 -16.50 11.90 14.30
C SER A 85 -15.22 11.57 13.52
N VAL A 86 -15.05 10.31 13.10
CA VAL A 86 -13.89 9.89 12.30
C VAL A 86 -13.92 10.55 10.94
N CYS A 87 -15.06 10.58 10.25
CA CYS A 87 -15.20 11.28 8.97
C CYS A 87 -14.86 12.77 9.07
N VAL A 88 -15.30 13.46 10.14
CA VAL A 88 -14.95 14.87 10.34
C VAL A 88 -13.45 15.05 10.61
N ALA A 89 -12.83 14.17 11.40
CA ALA A 89 -11.39 14.23 11.65
C ALA A 89 -10.58 14.02 10.36
N VAL A 90 -10.95 13.05 9.52
CA VAL A 90 -10.31 12.80 8.23
C VAL A 90 -10.48 14.02 7.30
N LEU A 91 -11.68 14.57 7.19
CA LEU A 91 -11.92 15.78 6.38
C LEU A 91 -11.13 17.00 6.87
N VAL A 92 -10.92 17.14 8.18
CA VAL A 92 -10.09 18.21 8.76
C VAL A 92 -8.60 17.99 8.47
N ILE A 93 -8.12 16.76 8.47
CA ILE A 93 -6.72 16.45 8.13
C ILE A 93 -6.48 16.71 6.64
N VAL A 94 -7.30 16.14 5.76
CA VAL A 94 -7.18 16.32 4.30
C VAL A 94 -7.37 17.79 3.91
N GLY A 95 -8.38 18.46 4.44
CA GLY A 95 -8.61 19.89 4.20
C GLY A 95 -7.56 20.79 4.83
N GLY A 96 -7.01 20.42 5.99
CA GLY A 96 -5.99 21.18 6.71
C GLY A 96 -4.64 21.15 6.00
N VAL A 97 -4.22 19.99 5.48
CA VAL A 97 -2.99 19.85 4.69
C VAL A 97 -3.08 20.66 3.40
N ALA A 98 -4.20 20.58 2.68
CA ALA A 98 -4.44 21.40 1.49
C ALA A 98 -4.40 22.91 1.81
N PHE A 99 -4.97 23.33 2.94
CA PHE A 99 -4.97 24.73 3.34
C PHE A 99 -3.58 25.27 3.69
N VAL A 100 -2.72 24.48 4.36
CA VAL A 100 -1.36 24.92 4.72
C VAL A 100 -0.46 25.07 3.49
N VAL A 101 -0.60 24.18 2.50
CA VAL A 101 0.16 24.25 1.25
C VAL A 101 -0.29 25.45 0.40
N LEU A 102 -1.60 25.70 0.29
CA LEU A 102 -2.12 26.85 -0.47
C LEU A 102 -1.95 28.21 0.24
N SER A 103 -1.83 28.24 1.57
CA SER A 103 -1.74 29.49 2.34
C SER A 103 -0.32 29.96 2.59
N SER A 104 0.70 29.25 2.11
CA SER A 104 2.09 29.69 2.22
C SER A 104 2.31 30.84 1.22
N PRO A 105 2.53 32.10 1.67
CA PRO A 105 2.83 33.21 0.77
C PRO A 105 4.20 32.98 0.16
N GLY A 106 4.20 32.42 -1.05
CA GLY A 106 5.37 32.30 -1.91
C GLY A 106 6.01 33.67 -2.10
N SER A 107 7.23 33.80 -1.58
CA SER A 107 8.07 34.99 -1.72
C SER A 107 8.37 35.24 -3.19
N SER A 108 7.90 36.38 -3.68
CA SER A 108 8.21 36.90 -5.01
C SER A 108 9.70 37.31 -5.09
N SER A 109 10.49 36.57 -5.86
CA SER A 109 11.76 37.05 -6.40
C SER A 109 11.69 37.00 -7.92
N GLY A 110 11.71 38.19 -8.53
CA GLY A 110 11.50 38.38 -9.96
C GLY A 110 12.67 37.94 -10.85
N ALA A 111 12.34 37.75 -12.12
CA ALA A 111 13.26 37.89 -13.23
C ALA A 111 12.46 38.31 -14.47
N ASP A 112 12.62 39.58 -14.84
CA ASP A 112 12.24 40.13 -16.14
C ASP A 112 13.07 39.43 -17.24
N GLY A 113 12.43 39.00 -18.32
CA GLY A 113 13.10 38.31 -19.43
C GLY A 113 12.21 38.13 -20.66
N GLN A 114 12.04 39.20 -21.42
CA GLN A 114 11.25 39.32 -22.63
C GLN A 114 11.94 38.73 -23.88
N SER A 115 11.24 37.87 -24.65
CA SER A 115 11.31 37.70 -26.13
C SER A 115 10.44 36.49 -26.52
N ALA A 116 9.38 36.56 -27.32
CA ALA A 116 9.17 37.06 -28.69
C ALA A 116 8.78 35.86 -29.60
N GLY A 117 7.52 35.86 -30.05
CA GLY A 117 7.12 35.37 -31.39
C GLY A 117 7.15 33.87 -31.66
N GLY A 118 6.01 33.21 -31.44
CA GLY A 118 5.74 31.86 -31.93
C GLY A 118 4.24 31.65 -32.13
N GLN A 119 3.70 32.22 -33.21
CA GLN A 119 2.29 32.08 -33.60
C GLN A 119 2.15 30.75 -34.36
N GLY A 120 1.83 29.68 -33.63
CA GLY A 120 1.47 28.37 -34.17
C GLY A 120 0.03 28.04 -33.79
N SER A 121 -0.89 28.28 -34.71
CA SER A 121 -2.28 27.84 -34.65
C SER A 121 -2.34 26.32 -34.84
N GLY A 122 -2.55 25.60 -33.74
CA GLY A 122 -2.87 24.18 -33.68
C GLY A 122 -3.71 23.97 -32.43
N GLU A 123 -4.98 24.35 -32.52
CA GLU A 123 -6.00 24.07 -31.50
C GLU A 123 -6.30 22.56 -31.52
N GLU A 124 -5.51 21.78 -30.78
CA GLU A 124 -5.99 20.54 -30.18
C GLU A 124 -6.30 20.88 -28.72
N GLY A 125 -7.56 20.70 -28.32
CA GLY A 125 -8.03 21.00 -26.98
C GLY A 125 -7.24 20.19 -25.96
N GLN A 126 -6.25 20.84 -25.36
CA GLN A 126 -5.50 20.31 -24.23
C GLN A 126 -6.46 20.29 -23.05
N ASP A 127 -7.06 19.13 -22.84
CA ASP A 127 -7.77 18.80 -21.62
C ASP A 127 -6.82 19.08 -20.44
N PRO A 128 -7.12 20.05 -19.54
CA PRO A 128 -6.27 20.32 -18.39
C PRO A 128 -6.15 19.13 -17.44
N SER A 129 -6.93 18.07 -17.65
CA SER A 129 -6.83 16.78 -16.96
C SER A 129 -5.75 15.85 -17.55
N GLY A 130 -5.43 15.98 -18.84
CA GLY A 130 -4.63 14.99 -19.59
C GLY A 130 -3.11 15.19 -19.57
N GLY A 131 -2.60 16.19 -18.85
CA GLY A 131 -1.17 16.55 -18.91
C GLY A 131 -0.34 16.19 -17.67
N LEU A 132 -0.95 16.17 -16.48
CA LEU A 132 -0.22 15.98 -15.21
C LEU A 132 0.00 14.50 -14.86
N GLN A 133 -0.78 13.59 -15.44
CA GLN A 133 -0.57 12.15 -15.29
C GLN A 133 0.67 11.63 -16.04
N ALA A 134 1.14 12.31 -17.09
CA ALA A 134 2.21 11.79 -17.94
C ALA A 134 3.53 11.49 -17.19
N VAL A 135 3.81 12.21 -16.10
CA VAL A 135 4.99 11.94 -15.24
C VAL A 135 4.81 10.64 -14.47
N TYR A 136 3.59 10.36 -14.01
CA TYR A 136 3.23 9.20 -13.22
C TYR A 136 2.75 8.01 -14.06
N GLU A 137 2.51 8.19 -15.37
CA GLU A 137 2.16 7.09 -16.26
C GLU A 137 3.26 6.03 -16.31
N GLY A 138 2.81 4.77 -16.32
CA GLY A 138 3.67 3.59 -16.35
C GLY A 138 3.37 2.60 -15.21
N THR A 139 4.19 1.57 -15.16
CA THR A 139 4.22 0.58 -14.09
C THR A 139 5.38 0.91 -13.16
N TRP A 140 5.07 1.01 -11.88
CA TRP A 140 6.00 1.37 -10.81
C TRP A 140 6.04 0.26 -9.79
N ASP A 141 7.23 -0.20 -9.41
CA ASP A 141 7.40 -1.20 -8.36
C ASP A 141 8.50 -0.84 -7.37
N GLY A 142 8.34 -1.28 -6.13
CA GLY A 142 9.34 -1.05 -5.11
C GLY A 142 8.98 -1.71 -3.79
N THR A 143 9.80 -1.42 -2.79
CA THR A 143 9.67 -1.97 -1.45
C THR A 143 9.52 -0.84 -0.45
N LEU A 144 8.60 -1.01 0.50
CA LEU A 144 8.28 -0.05 1.54
C LEU A 144 8.58 -0.65 2.90
N ASP A 145 9.12 0.16 3.79
CA ASP A 145 9.24 -0.14 5.21
C ASP A 145 8.01 0.41 5.94
N GLN A 146 7.36 -0.43 6.74
CA GLN A 146 6.17 -0.09 7.52
C GLN A 146 6.56 0.28 8.96
N TYR A 147 5.90 1.31 9.48
CA TYR A 147 6.11 1.87 10.80
C TYR A 147 4.79 1.94 11.60
N ASP A 148 4.87 1.62 12.88
CA ASP A 148 3.76 1.85 13.81
C ASP A 148 3.61 3.34 14.17
N SER A 149 2.54 3.69 14.89
CA SER A 149 2.30 5.06 15.37
C SER A 149 3.38 5.65 16.29
N ALA A 150 4.31 4.82 16.80
CA ALA A 150 5.46 5.26 17.58
C ALA A 150 6.74 5.40 16.72
N GLY A 151 6.66 5.11 15.41
CA GLY A 151 7.76 5.17 14.46
C GLY A 151 8.68 3.95 14.49
N ASN A 152 8.28 2.85 15.10
CA ASN A 152 9.07 1.60 15.06
C ASN A 152 8.77 0.83 13.78
N THR A 153 9.80 0.31 13.12
CA THR A 153 9.64 -0.56 11.96
C THR A 153 8.96 -1.87 12.37
N VAL A 154 7.87 -2.23 11.70
CA VAL A 154 7.09 -3.44 11.96
C VAL A 154 7.21 -4.48 10.84
N GLY A 155 7.58 -4.06 9.63
CA GLY A 155 7.71 -4.96 8.50
C GLY A 155 8.19 -4.25 7.24
N THR A 156 8.39 -5.04 6.19
CA THR A 156 8.79 -4.58 4.86
C THR A 156 7.96 -5.32 3.84
N TRP A 157 7.43 -4.62 2.83
CA TRP A 157 6.53 -5.19 1.83
C TRP A 157 6.70 -4.52 0.47
N SER A 158 6.22 -5.15 -0.60
CA SER A 158 6.37 -4.63 -1.96
C SER A 158 5.06 -4.07 -2.50
N LEU A 159 5.16 -2.99 -3.27
CA LEU A 159 4.03 -2.32 -3.91
C LEU A 159 4.27 -2.30 -5.42
N THR A 160 3.24 -2.60 -6.19
CA THR A 160 3.19 -2.33 -7.64
C THR A 160 2.01 -1.42 -7.93
N VAL A 161 2.24 -0.34 -8.68
CA VAL A 161 1.22 0.62 -9.13
C VAL A 161 1.29 0.74 -10.65
N GLU A 162 0.16 0.58 -11.32
CA GLU A 162 0.03 0.84 -12.76
C GLU A 162 -0.88 2.04 -12.98
N ILE A 163 -0.39 3.03 -13.72
CA ILE A 163 -1.13 4.24 -14.08
C ILE A 163 -1.17 4.32 -15.60
N ALA A 164 -2.37 4.24 -16.17
CA ALA A 164 -2.63 4.28 -17.60
C ALA A 164 -3.83 5.20 -17.90
N GLY A 165 -3.55 6.47 -18.22
CA GLY A 165 -4.56 7.52 -18.29
C GLY A 165 -5.37 7.61 -16.99
N ASP A 166 -6.69 7.48 -17.09
CA ASP A 166 -7.60 7.54 -15.93
C ASP A 166 -7.69 6.22 -15.13
N THR A 167 -6.99 5.17 -15.56
CA THR A 167 -7.02 3.87 -14.87
C THR A 167 -5.82 3.73 -13.95
N ILE A 168 -6.10 3.35 -12.69
CA ILE A 168 -5.08 3.08 -11.68
C ILE A 168 -5.36 1.70 -11.11
N SER A 169 -4.35 0.84 -11.09
CA SER A 169 -4.35 -0.41 -10.36
C SER A 169 -3.17 -0.42 -9.39
N ALA A 170 -3.36 -1.05 -8.23
CA ALA A 170 -2.29 -1.22 -7.27
C ALA A 170 -2.42 -2.55 -6.54
N GLU A 171 -1.28 -3.16 -6.26
CA GLU A 171 -1.18 -4.44 -5.58
C GLU A 171 -0.03 -4.39 -4.56
N GLU A 172 -0.29 -4.87 -3.35
CA GLU A 172 0.72 -5.08 -2.32
C GLU A 172 1.12 -6.55 -2.19
N TYR A 173 2.31 -6.81 -1.65
CA TYR A 173 2.89 -8.14 -1.49
C TYR A 173 3.74 -8.25 -0.23
N GLY A 174 3.67 -9.40 0.45
CA GLY A 174 4.71 -9.81 1.41
C GLY A 174 4.47 -9.42 2.87
N LEU A 175 3.27 -8.94 3.23
CA LEU A 175 2.86 -8.72 4.62
C LEU A 175 2.34 -9.98 5.34
N GLY A 176 2.27 -11.13 4.66
CA GLY A 176 1.76 -12.38 5.22
C GLY A 176 2.68 -13.57 5.05
N ASP A 177 2.56 -14.55 5.96
CA ASP A 177 3.25 -15.85 5.90
C ASP A 177 2.68 -16.78 4.82
N THR A 178 1.64 -16.35 4.11
CA THR A 178 0.91 -17.14 3.12
C THR A 178 1.55 -16.97 1.74
N GLU A 179 1.70 -18.08 1.01
CA GLU A 179 2.25 -18.10 -0.37
C GLU A 179 1.48 -17.19 -1.35
N ASP A 180 0.26 -16.78 -0.99
CA ASP A 180 -0.65 -15.95 -1.79
C ASP A 180 -0.79 -14.51 -1.28
N GLY A 181 0.06 -14.01 -0.36
CA GLY A 181 -0.06 -12.72 0.35
C GLY A 181 0.00 -11.44 -0.52
N ARG A 182 -0.84 -11.39 -1.55
CA ARG A 182 -1.06 -10.32 -2.51
C ARG A 182 -2.44 -9.73 -2.24
N CYS A 183 -2.49 -8.43 -1.98
CA CYS A 183 -3.77 -7.73 -1.83
C CYS A 183 -3.96 -6.77 -3.00
N THR A 184 -5.14 -6.83 -3.62
CA THR A 184 -5.52 -5.90 -4.70
C THR A 184 -6.30 -4.74 -4.12
N TRP A 185 -5.96 -3.53 -4.53
CA TRP A 185 -6.59 -2.31 -4.04
C TRP A 185 -7.67 -1.80 -4.99
N GLU A 186 -8.82 -1.42 -4.43
CA GLU A 186 -9.81 -0.58 -5.10
C GLU A 186 -9.45 0.89 -4.90
N ILE A 187 -9.23 1.61 -6.00
CA ILE A 187 -8.69 2.98 -5.99
C ILE A 187 -9.81 4.02 -6.12
N ALA A 188 -9.73 5.08 -5.33
CA ALA A 188 -10.65 6.21 -5.34
C ALA A 188 -9.92 7.55 -5.17
N ASP A 189 -10.62 8.65 -5.47
CA ASP A 189 -10.21 10.03 -5.18
C ASP A 189 -8.81 10.40 -5.73
N ALA A 190 -8.43 9.85 -6.88
CA ALA A 190 -7.13 10.10 -7.48
C ALA A 190 -6.97 11.55 -7.97
N GLN A 191 -5.86 12.17 -7.60
CA GLN A 191 -5.53 13.56 -7.94
C GLN A 191 -4.05 13.66 -8.27
N ALA A 192 -3.75 14.26 -9.43
CA ALA A 192 -2.39 14.53 -9.88
C ALA A 192 -2.10 16.04 -9.84
N THR A 193 -0.93 16.40 -9.36
CA THR A 193 -0.34 17.73 -9.44
C THR A 193 1.07 17.63 -10.04
N GLU A 194 1.72 18.77 -10.27
CA GLU A 194 3.11 18.79 -10.76
C GLU A 194 4.10 18.13 -9.78
N SER A 195 3.80 18.16 -8.49
CA SER A 195 4.70 17.71 -7.42
C SER A 195 4.26 16.44 -6.70
N SER A 196 3.00 16.04 -6.86
CA SER A 196 2.48 14.86 -6.18
C SER A 196 1.34 14.19 -6.93
N PHE A 197 1.22 12.88 -6.75
CA PHE A 197 0.07 12.08 -7.14
C PHE A 197 -0.50 11.41 -5.89
N THR A 198 -1.80 11.56 -5.66
CA THR A 198 -2.46 11.06 -4.46
C THR A 198 -3.70 10.27 -4.82
N PHE A 199 -4.01 9.24 -4.05
CA PHE A 199 -5.27 8.49 -4.15
C PHE A 199 -5.60 7.81 -2.82
N SER A 200 -6.85 7.44 -2.64
CA SER A 200 -7.32 6.60 -1.54
C SER A 200 -7.54 5.17 -2.03
N TYR A 201 -7.40 4.21 -1.13
CA TYR A 201 -7.67 2.81 -1.46
C TYR A 201 -8.47 2.09 -0.36
N THR A 202 -9.18 1.05 -0.80
CA THR A 202 -9.79 0.02 0.05
C THR A 202 -9.39 -1.35 -0.46
N VAL A 203 -9.19 -2.33 0.41
CA VAL A 203 -9.02 -3.72 -0.05
C VAL A 203 -10.38 -4.39 -0.23
N ALA A 204 -10.59 -5.03 -1.38
CA ALA A 204 -11.79 -5.80 -1.67
C ALA A 204 -11.58 -7.30 -1.44
N ASP A 205 -12.62 -7.94 -0.87
CA ASP A 205 -12.86 -9.38 -0.91
C ASP A 205 -11.76 -10.31 -0.34
N ASP A 206 -10.78 -9.79 0.39
CA ASP A 206 -9.75 -10.59 1.08
C ASP A 206 -9.74 -10.28 2.60
N PRO A 207 -10.07 -11.27 3.47
CA PRO A 207 -10.10 -11.08 4.92
C PRO A 207 -8.71 -10.99 5.57
N ASP A 208 -7.66 -11.45 4.89
CA ASP A 208 -6.28 -11.40 5.36
C ASP A 208 -5.63 -10.06 4.98
N CYS A 209 -6.20 -9.37 4.00
CA CYS A 209 -5.83 -8.03 3.59
C CYS A 209 -6.66 -6.99 4.33
N VAL A 210 -6.14 -6.56 5.48
CA VAL A 210 -6.85 -5.65 6.35
C VAL A 210 -6.27 -4.27 6.12
N ASP A 211 -6.88 -3.41 5.30
CA ASP A 211 -6.69 -1.95 5.36
C ASP A 211 -7.54 -1.13 4.38
N ASN A 212 -7.76 0.13 4.75
CA ASN A 212 -8.03 1.23 3.84
C ASN A 212 -7.01 2.34 4.11
N GLY A 213 -6.70 3.16 3.12
CA GLY A 213 -5.66 4.16 3.32
C GLY A 213 -5.57 5.24 2.27
N GLN A 214 -4.49 5.99 2.36
CA GLN A 214 -4.11 7.03 1.41
C GLN A 214 -2.69 6.79 0.93
N VAL A 215 -2.46 7.03 -0.35
CA VAL A 215 -1.14 6.99 -0.97
C VAL A 215 -0.77 8.37 -1.46
N VAL A 216 0.49 8.74 -1.24
CA VAL A 216 1.14 9.93 -1.78
C VAL A 216 2.40 9.48 -2.50
N MET A 217 2.51 9.86 -3.78
CA MET A 217 3.67 9.66 -4.63
C MET A 217 4.27 11.00 -5.01
N GLU A 218 5.58 11.15 -4.88
CA GLU A 218 6.31 12.37 -5.23
C GLU A 218 7.49 12.03 -6.15
N PRO A 219 7.79 12.83 -7.19
CA PRO A 219 8.93 12.57 -8.06
C PRO A 219 10.26 12.63 -7.30
N ALA A 220 11.02 11.53 -7.32
CA ALA A 220 12.36 11.42 -6.73
C ALA A 220 13.48 11.39 -7.78
N GLY A 221 13.12 11.37 -9.07
CA GLY A 221 13.99 11.29 -10.22
C GLY A 221 13.18 11.03 -11.49
N ASP A 222 13.85 10.86 -12.64
CA ASP A 222 13.16 10.65 -13.92
C ASP A 222 12.39 9.31 -13.99
N ASP A 223 12.87 8.30 -13.26
CA ASP A 223 12.32 6.93 -13.21
C ASP A 223 12.18 6.42 -11.77
N SER A 224 11.93 7.33 -10.82
CA SER A 224 11.68 6.97 -9.43
C SER A 224 10.66 7.88 -8.74
N LEU A 225 9.79 7.29 -7.92
CA LEU A 225 8.81 7.98 -7.09
C LEU A 225 9.05 7.64 -5.63
N ASP A 226 9.19 8.64 -4.76
CA ASP A 226 9.07 8.42 -3.33
C ASP A 226 7.60 8.21 -2.99
N VAL A 227 7.31 7.19 -2.19
CA VAL A 227 5.97 6.77 -1.80
C VAL A 227 5.81 6.84 -0.30
N THR A 228 4.66 7.37 0.13
CA THR A 228 4.14 7.23 1.48
C THR A 228 2.73 6.63 1.41
N VAL A 229 2.50 5.57 2.19
CA VAL A 229 1.21 4.90 2.35
C VAL A 229 0.79 5.03 3.81
N THR A 230 -0.33 5.70 4.06
CA THR A 230 -0.94 5.77 5.39
C THR A 230 -2.13 4.82 5.44
N SER A 231 -2.02 3.75 6.21
CA SER A 231 -3.07 2.73 6.36
C SER A 231 -3.81 2.88 7.69
N VAL A 232 -5.10 2.55 7.69
CA VAL A 232 -5.95 2.52 8.88
C VAL A 232 -6.51 1.11 9.05
N PHE A 233 -6.08 0.43 10.11
CA PHE A 233 -6.52 -0.92 10.42
C PHE A 233 -7.95 -0.94 10.96
N SER A 234 -8.56 -2.13 10.96
CA SER A 234 -9.94 -2.34 11.46
C SER A 234 -10.16 -1.96 12.93
N ASP A 235 -9.10 -1.92 13.75
CA ASP A 235 -9.14 -1.46 15.15
C ASP A 235 -9.00 0.06 15.29
N GLY A 236 -8.85 0.78 14.18
CA GLY A 236 -8.66 2.22 14.10
C GLY A 236 -7.23 2.70 14.32
N THR A 237 -6.27 1.80 14.53
CA THR A 237 -4.85 2.16 14.57
C THR A 237 -4.35 2.52 13.18
N GLN A 238 -3.30 3.34 13.14
CA GLN A 238 -2.69 3.79 11.88
C GLN A 238 -1.27 3.22 11.77
N SER A 239 -0.88 2.92 10.54
CA SER A 239 0.52 2.70 10.17
C SER A 239 0.91 3.63 9.02
N GLU A 240 2.20 3.90 8.94
CA GLU A 240 2.80 4.60 7.81
C GLU A 240 3.81 3.67 7.15
N SER A 241 3.79 3.55 5.83
CA SER A 241 4.83 2.85 5.08
C SER A 241 5.49 3.80 4.11
N THR A 242 6.82 3.78 4.02
CA THR A 242 7.57 4.64 3.09
C THR A 242 8.58 3.85 2.28
N GLY A 243 8.83 4.29 1.05
CA GLY A 243 9.78 3.63 0.15
C GLY A 243 9.95 4.40 -1.15
N THR A 244 10.69 3.84 -2.09
CA THR A 244 10.86 4.38 -3.43
C THR A 244 10.40 3.34 -4.44
N LEU A 245 9.52 3.73 -5.36
CA LEU A 245 9.14 2.93 -6.52
C LEU A 245 10.01 3.30 -7.72
N HIS A 246 10.27 2.32 -8.56
CA HIS A 246 11.02 2.45 -9.80
C HIS A 246 10.15 2.05 -10.98
N ARG A 247 10.35 2.73 -12.11
CA ARG A 247 9.63 2.40 -13.34
C ARG A 247 10.17 1.08 -13.93
N GLN A 248 9.27 0.24 -14.43
CA GLN A 248 9.60 -1.02 -15.15
C GLN A 248 9.98 -0.82 -16.62
#